data_AF-A0A7C5JZE8-F1
#
_entry.id   AF-A0A7C5JZE8-F1
#
_cell.length_a   1.000
_cell.length_b   1.000
_cell.length_c   1.000
_cell.angle_alpha   90.00
_cell.angle_beta   90.00
_cell.angle_gamma   90.00
#
_symmetry.space_group_name_H-M   'P 1'
#
loop_
_entity.id
_entity.type
_entity.pdbx_description
1 polymer ?
#
loop_
_entity_poly.entity_id
_entity_poly.type
_entity_poly.pdbx_seq_one_letter_code
_entity_poly.pdbx_strand_id
1 'polypeptide(L)'
;MATTPRVGIDLQSSAETAYKVAGELCRFNTQTHDLFIVVVANFTVDVVDGPSAGAAITVLVAAIMMGWSLNSSVIMTGTIEPDGTIGKVGGIVEKAIAAAQAGAKLFIVPKGANHSHNLC
;
A
#
# COMPACT_ATOMS: atom_id res chain seq x y z
N MET A 1 -9.32 21.53 -1.03
CA MET A 1 -8.46 21.22 -2.20
C MET A 1 -8.53 19.73 -2.43
N ALA A 2 -8.96 19.27 -3.61
CA ALA A 2 -9.03 17.85 -3.92
C ALA A 2 -7.71 17.40 -4.59
N THR A 3 -7.19 16.25 -4.21
CA THR A 3 -6.06 15.62 -4.93
C THR A 3 -6.55 15.19 -6.32
N THR A 4 -5.63 15.10 -7.28
CA THR A 4 -5.90 14.48 -8.58
C THR A 4 -4.91 13.32 -8.75
N PRO A 5 -5.37 12.05 -8.78
CA PRO A 5 -6.76 11.57 -8.67
C PRO A 5 -7.42 11.88 -7.32
N ARG A 6 -8.77 11.85 -7.27
CA ARG A 6 -9.49 11.99 -6.00
C ARG A 6 -9.23 10.76 -5.14
N VAL A 7 -8.95 10.96 -3.86
CA VAL A 7 -8.73 9.88 -2.90
C VAL A 7 -10.03 9.68 -2.11
N GLY A 8 -10.53 8.44 -2.08
CA GLY A 8 -11.72 8.09 -1.30
C GLY A 8 -11.46 7.90 0.19
N ILE A 9 -12.50 7.62 0.96
CA ILE A 9 -12.45 7.59 2.43
C ILE A 9 -11.69 6.36 2.97
N ASP A 10 -11.76 5.23 2.26
CA ASP A 10 -11.11 4.00 2.71
C ASP A 10 -9.60 4.13 2.55
N LEU A 11 -9.14 4.76 1.46
CA LEU A 11 -7.71 5.01 1.26
C LEU A 11 -7.17 6.02 2.29
N GLN A 12 -7.95 7.04 2.64
CA GLN A 12 -7.58 7.98 3.72
C GLN A 12 -7.49 7.27 5.08
N SER A 13 -8.50 6.48 5.45
CA SER A 13 -8.51 5.70 6.70
C SER A 13 -7.35 4.70 6.77
N SER A 14 -7.04 4.06 5.64
CA SER A 14 -5.90 3.15 5.53
C SER A 14 -4.56 3.85 5.70
N ALA A 15 -4.42 5.07 5.17
CA ALA A 15 -3.22 5.89 5.35
C ALA A 15 -3.01 6.29 6.81
N GLU A 16 -4.08 6.69 7.52
CA GLU A 16 -4.01 7.02 8.95
C GLU A 16 -3.60 5.80 9.80
N THR A 17 -4.17 4.64 9.49
CA THR A 17 -3.85 3.38 10.19
C THR A 17 -2.40 2.99 9.90
N ALA A 18 -1.98 3.04 8.63
CA ALA A 18 -0.61 2.78 8.22
C ALA A 18 0.41 3.68 8.93
N TYR A 19 0.11 4.97 9.08
CA TYR A 19 0.99 5.92 9.75
C TYR A 19 1.19 5.57 11.23
N LYS A 20 0.10 5.24 11.94
CA LYS A 20 0.15 4.82 13.35
C LYS A 20 0.93 3.53 13.53
N VAL A 21 0.61 2.50 12.74
CA VAL A 21 1.29 1.20 12.78
C VAL A 21 2.78 1.33 12.46
N ALA A 22 3.15 2.08 11.41
CA ALA A 22 4.55 2.31 11.08
C ALA A 22 5.31 3.03 12.21
N GLY A 23 4.66 4.01 12.86
CA GLY A 23 5.21 4.69 14.02
C GLY A 23 5.49 3.75 15.19
N GLU A 24 4.54 2.88 15.53
CA GLU A 24 4.72 1.87 16.58
C GLU A 24 5.85 0.89 16.25
N LEU A 25 5.88 0.36 15.02
CA LEU A 25 6.90 -0.58 14.56
C LEU A 25 8.31 0.04 14.53
N CYS A 26 8.41 1.30 14.12
CA CYS A 26 9.70 2.01 14.01
C CYS A 26 10.09 2.74 15.29
N ARG A 27 9.27 2.68 16.36
CA ARG A 27 9.43 3.43 17.61
C ARG A 27 9.57 4.94 17.39
N PHE A 28 8.77 5.46 16.47
CA PHE A 28 8.76 6.86 16.09
C PHE A 28 7.49 7.54 16.59
N ASN A 29 7.62 8.75 17.15
CA ASN A 29 6.46 9.50 17.62
C ASN A 29 5.75 10.16 16.43
N THR A 30 4.57 9.66 16.09
CA THR A 30 3.74 10.16 14.99
C THR A 30 3.04 11.48 15.30
N GLN A 31 3.00 11.91 16.57
CA GLN A 31 2.36 13.17 16.98
C GLN A 31 3.23 14.40 16.72
N THR A 32 4.52 14.21 16.42
CA THR A 32 5.47 15.32 16.22
C THR A 32 5.74 15.63 14.75
N HIS A 33 5.11 14.88 13.84
CA HIS A 33 5.34 14.98 12.40
C HIS A 33 4.02 14.87 11.64
N ASP A 34 3.93 15.61 10.54
CA ASP A 34 2.83 15.52 9.60
C ASP A 34 3.21 14.59 8.45
N LEU A 35 2.29 13.71 8.05
CA LEU A 35 2.45 12.86 6.87
C LEU A 35 1.62 13.41 5.71
N PHE A 36 2.29 13.77 4.62
CA PHE A 36 1.64 14.10 3.35
C PHE A 36 1.80 12.96 2.37
N ILE A 37 0.68 12.33 1.98
CA ILE A 37 0.66 11.28 0.96
C ILE A 37 0.14 11.86 -0.36
N VAL A 38 0.92 11.69 -1.43
CA VAL A 38 0.52 12.04 -2.79
C VAL A 38 0.34 10.75 -3.59
N VAL A 39 -0.88 10.55 -4.09
CA VAL A 39 -1.19 9.45 -5.00
C VAL A 39 -1.02 9.96 -6.43
N VAL A 40 -0.22 9.24 -7.23
CA VAL A 40 0.03 9.56 -8.64
C VAL A 40 -0.48 8.40 -9.49
N ALA A 41 -1.22 8.73 -10.55
CA ALA A 41 -1.67 7.79 -11.56
C ALA A 41 -1.15 8.23 -12.93
N ASN A 42 -0.59 7.28 -13.70
CA ASN A 42 -0.03 7.55 -15.04
C ASN A 42 -1.08 7.45 -16.16
N PHE A 43 -2.35 7.28 -15.79
CA PHE A 43 -3.50 7.21 -16.68
C PHE A 43 -4.70 7.89 -15.99
N THR A 44 -5.73 8.21 -16.77
CA THR A 44 -6.91 8.88 -16.24
C THR A 44 -7.65 7.96 -15.26
N VAL A 45 -7.59 8.33 -13.99
CA VAL A 45 -8.34 7.69 -12.90
C VAL A 45 -9.10 8.79 -12.17
N ASP A 46 -10.43 8.67 -12.11
CA ASP A 46 -11.26 9.68 -11.44
C ASP A 46 -11.13 9.58 -9.91
N VAL A 47 -11.13 8.36 -9.39
CA VAL A 47 -11.08 8.07 -7.96
C VAL A 47 -10.18 6.86 -7.70
N VAL A 48 -9.28 6.98 -6.73
CA VAL A 48 -8.56 5.85 -6.13
C VAL A 48 -9.11 5.64 -4.73
N ASP A 49 -9.64 4.44 -4.47
CA ASP A 49 -10.20 4.10 -3.17
C ASP A 49 -10.02 2.62 -2.82
N GLY A 50 -10.21 2.31 -1.54
CA GLY A 50 -10.18 0.97 -0.99
C GLY A 50 -8.96 0.69 -0.09
N PRO A 51 -9.05 -0.30 0.81
CA PRO A 51 -8.07 -0.47 1.88
C PRO A 51 -6.78 -1.18 1.45
N SER A 52 -6.75 -1.73 0.23
CA SER A 52 -5.73 -2.68 -0.22
C SER A 52 -4.32 -2.11 -0.43
N ALA A 53 -4.15 -0.80 -0.25
CA ALA A 53 -2.87 -0.10 -0.26
C ALA A 53 -2.24 0.08 1.14
N GLY A 54 -2.98 -0.23 2.22
CA GLY A 54 -2.55 0.07 3.60
C GLY A 54 -1.19 -0.52 3.96
N ALA A 55 -0.93 -1.78 3.59
CA ALA A 55 0.37 -2.41 3.83
C ALA A 55 1.51 -1.73 3.05
N ALA A 56 1.26 -1.31 1.81
CA ALA A 56 2.25 -0.59 0.99
C ALA A 56 2.56 0.79 1.57
N ILE A 57 1.54 1.52 2.02
CA ILE A 57 1.71 2.82 2.69
C ILE A 57 2.50 2.64 3.99
N THR A 58 2.25 1.59 4.77
CA THR A 58 2.96 1.29 6.02
C THR A 58 4.46 1.11 5.75
N VAL A 59 4.81 0.33 4.72
CA VAL A 59 6.20 0.12 4.30
C VAL A 59 6.85 1.42 3.83
N LEU A 60 6.13 2.25 3.06
CA LEU A 60 6.62 3.56 2.62
C LEU A 60 6.94 4.47 3.80
N VAL A 61 6.04 4.59 4.76
CA VAL A 61 6.23 5.40 5.97
C VAL A 61 7.41 4.88 6.79
N ALA A 62 7.48 3.56 7.02
CA ALA A 62 8.58 2.95 7.75
C ALA A 62 9.93 3.21 7.06
N ALA A 63 9.98 3.09 5.73
CA ALA A 63 11.20 3.38 4.97
C ALA A 63 11.65 4.85 5.12
N ILE A 64 10.71 5.80 5.09
CA ILE A 64 11.01 7.22 5.32
C ILE A 64 11.56 7.44 6.74
N MET A 65 10.89 6.90 7.76
CA MET A 65 11.29 7.04 9.17
C MET A 65 12.66 6.41 9.46
N MET A 66 12.97 5.30 8.81
CA MET A 66 14.21 4.54 9.03
C MET A 66 15.34 4.91 8.06
N GLY A 67 15.10 5.80 7.09
CA GLY A 67 16.07 6.16 6.05
C GLY A 67 16.40 5.02 5.09
N TRP A 68 15.45 4.12 4.84
CA TRP A 68 15.64 2.98 3.94
C TRP A 68 15.33 3.33 2.49
N SER A 69 16.14 2.80 1.58
CA SER A 69 15.81 2.77 0.16
C SER A 69 14.85 1.64 -0.14
N LEU A 70 13.78 1.91 -0.90
CA LEU A 70 12.86 0.89 -1.40
C LEU A 70 13.29 0.36 -2.77
N ASN A 71 13.09 -0.94 -3.00
CA ASN A 71 13.34 -1.56 -4.30
C ASN A 71 12.15 -1.32 -5.24
N SER A 72 12.35 -0.50 -6.27
CA SER A 72 11.32 -0.14 -7.26
C SER A 72 10.86 -1.31 -8.14
N SER A 73 11.55 -2.45 -8.13
CA SER A 73 11.12 -3.66 -8.84
C SER A 73 10.12 -4.51 -8.05
N VAL A 74 9.75 -4.09 -6.83
CA VAL A 74 8.83 -4.82 -5.96
C VAL A 74 7.52 -4.05 -5.87
N ILE A 75 6.41 -4.75 -6.15
CA ILE A 75 5.05 -4.23 -5.97
C ILE A 75 4.36 -5.08 -4.91
N MET A 76 3.49 -4.47 -4.10
CA MET A 76 2.76 -5.20 -3.07
C MET A 76 1.30 -4.74 -2.95
N THR A 77 0.45 -5.62 -2.42
CA THR A 77 -0.92 -5.30 -2.00
C THR A 77 -1.23 -5.94 -0.64
N GLY A 78 -2.11 -5.31 0.12
CA GLY A 78 -2.55 -5.80 1.43
C GLY A 78 -3.25 -4.69 2.21
N THR A 79 -4.31 -5.02 2.95
CA THR A 79 -4.81 -4.10 3.98
C THR A 79 -3.83 -4.07 5.15
N ILE A 80 -3.90 -3.02 5.96
CA ILE A 80 -3.19 -2.97 7.23
C ILE A 80 -4.22 -2.86 8.35
N GLU A 81 -4.14 -3.77 9.31
CA GLU A 81 -4.97 -3.74 10.50
C GLU A 81 -4.25 -2.96 11.62
N PRO A 82 -4.98 -2.39 12.60
CA PRO A 82 -4.37 -1.63 13.69
C PRO A 82 -3.35 -2.40 14.54
N ASP A 83 -3.41 -3.74 14.55
CA ASP A 83 -2.45 -4.60 15.24
C ASP A 83 -1.19 -4.90 14.40
N GLY A 84 -1.08 -4.31 13.21
CA GLY A 84 0.02 -4.49 12.27
C GLY A 84 -0.10 -5.73 11.40
N THR A 85 -1.18 -6.52 11.51
CA THR A 85 -1.41 -7.66 10.62
C THR A 85 -1.84 -7.22 9.22
N ILE A 86 -1.43 -8.00 8.21
CA ILE A 86 -1.79 -7.75 6.81
C ILE A 86 -3.04 -8.55 6.46
N GLY A 87 -4.14 -7.86 6.19
CA GLY A 87 -5.42 -8.48 5.84
C GLY A 87 -5.57 -8.80 4.36
N LYS A 88 -6.66 -9.49 4.04
CA LYS A 88 -6.96 -10.02 2.69
C LYS A 88 -7.28 -8.91 1.70
N VAL A 89 -7.05 -9.19 0.42
CA VAL A 89 -7.43 -8.30 -0.68
C VAL A 89 -8.03 -9.10 -1.82
N GLY A 90 -8.95 -8.48 -2.57
CA GLY A 90 -9.49 -9.03 -3.81
C GLY A 90 -8.62 -8.71 -5.04
N GLY A 91 -8.94 -9.37 -6.15
CA GLY A 91 -8.38 -9.10 -7.47
C GLY A 91 -6.88 -9.42 -7.59
N ILE A 92 -6.42 -10.50 -6.95
CA ILE A 92 -4.99 -10.84 -6.89
C ILE A 92 -4.41 -11.11 -8.28
N VAL A 93 -5.16 -11.81 -9.15
CA VAL A 93 -4.69 -12.17 -10.50
C VAL A 93 -4.58 -10.92 -11.37
N GLU A 94 -5.59 -10.07 -11.36
CA GLU A 94 -5.62 -8.82 -12.12
C GLU A 94 -4.52 -7.87 -11.66
N LYS A 95 -4.30 -7.78 -10.34
CA LYS A 95 -3.20 -7.00 -9.76
C LYS A 95 -1.82 -7.57 -10.09
N ALA A 96 -1.67 -8.89 -10.12
CA ALA A 96 -0.42 -9.54 -10.52
C ALA A 96 -0.10 -9.26 -11.99
N ILE A 97 -1.10 -9.32 -12.88
CA ILE A 97 -0.97 -8.96 -14.29
C ILE A 97 -0.56 -7.48 -14.42
N ALA A 98 -1.25 -6.57 -13.72
CA ALA A 98 -0.91 -5.15 -13.73
C ALA A 98 0.51 -4.88 -13.19
N ALA A 99 0.92 -5.58 -12.13
CA ALA A 99 2.26 -5.49 -11.57
C ALA A 99 3.33 -5.97 -12.58
N ALA A 100 3.08 -7.09 -13.27
CA ALA A 100 3.96 -7.59 -14.31
C ALA A 100 4.06 -6.62 -15.50
N GLN A 101 2.93 -6.03 -15.93
CA GLN A 101 2.90 -5.01 -16.98
C GLN A 101 3.65 -3.73 -16.58
N ALA A 102 3.63 -3.37 -15.30
CA ALA A 102 4.42 -2.28 -14.74
C ALA A 102 5.92 -2.62 -14.57
N GLY A 103 6.35 -3.85 -14.91
CA GLY A 103 7.74 -4.27 -14.88
C GLY A 103 8.22 -4.82 -13.53
N ALA A 104 7.31 -5.14 -12.60
CA ALA A 104 7.68 -5.74 -11.32
C ALA A 104 8.41 -7.08 -11.50
N LYS A 105 9.45 -7.30 -10.70
CA LYS A 105 10.17 -8.58 -10.58
C LYS A 105 9.64 -9.44 -9.45
N LEU A 106 8.97 -8.81 -8.48
CA LEU A 106 8.35 -9.47 -7.35
C LEU A 106 7.02 -8.80 -7.03
N PHE A 107 5.96 -9.60 -6.88
CA PHE A 107 4.65 -9.16 -6.42
C PHE A 107 4.33 -9.80 -5.08
N ILE A 108 4.21 -8.99 -4.03
CA ILE A 108 3.95 -9.45 -2.66
C ILE A 108 2.44 -9.35 -2.37
N VAL A 109 1.89 -10.42 -1.82
CA VAL A 109 0.47 -10.55 -1.47
C VAL A 109 0.29 -11.00 -0.01
N PRO A 110 -0.89 -10.77 0.61
CA PRO A 110 -1.16 -11.25 1.96
C PRO A 110 -1.03 -12.77 2.05
N LYS A 111 -0.60 -13.26 3.21
CA LYS A 111 -0.51 -14.70 3.47
C LYS A 111 -1.90 -15.34 3.32
N GLY A 112 -1.98 -16.46 2.59
CA GLY A 112 -3.25 -17.14 2.32
C GLY A 112 -4.07 -16.51 1.19
N ALA A 113 -3.53 -15.50 0.48
CA ALA A 113 -4.08 -15.01 -0.78
C ALA A 113 -3.74 -15.92 -1.99
N ASN A 114 -3.26 -17.14 -1.73
CA ASN A 114 -2.91 -18.12 -2.76
C ASN A 114 -4.13 -18.38 -3.65
N HIS A 115 -4.08 -17.90 -4.88
CA HIS A 115 -4.96 -18.34 -5.95
C HIS A 115 -4.26 -19.48 -6.68
N SER A 116 -4.70 -20.71 -6.43
CA SER A 116 -4.34 -21.87 -7.26
C SER A 116 -5.11 -21.79 -8.57
N HIS A 117 -4.58 -21.04 -9.53
CA HIS A 117 -4.88 -21.25 -10.94
C HIS A 117 -3.56 -21.63 -11.64
N ASN A 118 -3.59 -22.76 -12.34
CA ASN A 118 -2.52 -23.22 -13.24
C ASN A 118 -2.26 -22.14 -14.31
N LEU A 119 -1.37 -21.21 -14.01
CA LEU A 119 -0.71 -20.36 -14.98
C LEU A 119 0.77 -20.70 -14.96
N CYS A 120 1.04 -21.95 -15.37
CA CYS A 120 2.25 -22.52 -15.94
C CYS A 120 1.92 -23.97 -16.31
#